data_AF-A0A3R9N806-F1
#
_entry.id   AF-A0A3R9N806-F1
#
_cell.length_a   1.000
_cell.length_b   1.000
_cell.length_c   1.000
_cell.angle_alpha   90.00
_cell.angle_beta   90.00
_cell.angle_gamma   90.00
#
_symmetry.space_group_name_H-M   'P 1'
#
loop_
_entity.id
_entity.type
_entity.pdbx_description
1 polymer ?
#
loop_
_entity_poly.entity_id
_entity_poly.type
_entity_poly.pdbx_seq_one_letter_code
_entity_poly.pdbx_strand_id
1 'polypeptide(L)'
;MEGNLLVNPLCVQEYVKVIRKIEDNRQLHIETEHYLHLYPDKITDSLRQFNIKDVRDMTYKPFSSTPKGFLYLHTTQGVFSYVVTTSPIPFIEKYKQYKIV
;
A
#
# COMPACT_ATOMS: atom_id res chain seq x y z
N MET A 1 8.55 -23.11 -21.90
CA MET A 1 9.59 -22.17 -21.46
C MET A 1 8.91 -20.84 -21.26
N GLU A 2 8.75 -20.41 -20.01
CA GLU A 2 8.65 -18.99 -19.67
C GLU A 2 9.08 -18.90 -18.21
N GLY A 3 10.31 -18.43 -18.01
CA GLY A 3 10.94 -18.35 -16.71
C GLY A 3 10.18 -17.35 -15.87
N ASN A 4 9.66 -17.82 -14.73
CA ASN A 4 9.13 -16.98 -13.68
C ASN A 4 10.33 -16.25 -13.04
N LEU A 5 10.81 -15.20 -13.70
CA LEU A 5 11.76 -14.28 -13.12
C LEU A 5 11.07 -13.69 -11.89
N LEU A 6 11.58 -14.02 -10.71
CA LEU A 6 11.20 -13.37 -9.46
C LEU A 6 11.60 -11.90 -9.59
N VAL A 7 10.71 -11.08 -10.14
CA VAL A 7 10.91 -9.63 -10.18
C VAL A 7 10.82 -9.17 -8.75
N ASN A 8 11.94 -8.70 -8.21
CA ASN A 8 11.95 -8.09 -6.89
C ASN A 8 11.23 -6.74 -6.96
N PRO A 9 10.44 -6.40 -5.93
CA PRO A 9 9.85 -5.07 -5.85
C PRO A 9 10.95 -4.00 -5.72
N LEU A 10 10.71 -2.85 -6.35
CA LEU A 10 11.56 -1.67 -6.28
C LEU A 10 11.54 -1.02 -4.89
N CYS A 11 10.41 -1.16 -4.20
CA CYS A 11 10.19 -0.70 -2.83
C CYS A 11 9.00 -1.45 -2.23
N VAL A 12 8.99 -1.56 -0.91
CA VAL A 12 7.94 -2.23 -0.15
C VAL A 12 7.49 -1.31 0.98
N GLN A 13 6.18 -1.21 1.20
CA GLN A 13 5.60 -0.47 2.31
C GLN A 13 4.65 -1.36 3.12
N GLU A 14 4.91 -1.51 4.40
CA GLU A 14 4.05 -2.25 5.32
C GLU A 14 2.77 -1.47 5.64
N TYR A 15 1.65 -2.18 5.74
CA TYR A 15 0.39 -1.66 6.24
C TYR A 15 -0.37 -2.71 7.02
N VAL A 16 -1.29 -2.27 7.89
CA VAL A 16 -2.19 -3.15 8.64
C VAL A 16 -3.60 -3.09 8.09
N LYS A 17 -4.26 -4.24 8.05
CA LYS A 17 -5.69 -4.35 7.78
C LYS A 17 -6.39 -4.74 9.07
N VAL A 18 -7.23 -3.82 9.56
CA VAL A 18 -8.08 -4.05 10.73
C VAL A 18 -9.38 -4.69 10.29
N ILE A 19 -9.58 -5.95 10.63
CA ILE A 19 -10.85 -6.67 10.42
C ILE A 19 -11.63 -6.63 11.73
N ARG A 20 -12.87 -6.13 11.66
CA ARG A 20 -13.83 -6.20 12.76
C ARG A 20 -14.68 -7.45 12.56
N LYS A 21 -14.62 -8.37 13.50
CA LYS A 21 -15.50 -9.56 13.54
C LYS A 21 -16.34 -9.50 14.80
N ILE A 22 -17.63 -9.80 14.69
CA ILE A 22 -18.48 -10.08 15.85
C ILE A 22 -18.57 -11.59 15.98
N GLU A 23 -18.17 -12.12 17.13
CA GLU A 23 -18.20 -13.55 17.45
C GLU A 23 -18.62 -13.68 18.93
N ASP A 24 -19.60 -14.52 19.22
CA ASP A 24 -20.17 -14.71 20.57
C ASP A 24 -20.53 -13.42 21.32
N ASN A 25 -21.20 -12.47 20.62
CA ASN A 25 -21.54 -11.13 21.13
C ASN A 25 -20.32 -10.29 21.58
N ARG A 26 -19.11 -10.64 21.15
CA ARG A 26 -17.88 -9.87 21.37
C ARG A 26 -17.39 -9.30 20.06
N GLN A 27 -16.96 -8.04 20.09
CA GLN A 27 -16.26 -7.42 18.97
C GLN A 27 -14.77 -7.74 19.06
N LEU A 28 -14.25 -8.46 18.07
CA LEU A 28 -12.83 -8.76 17.91
C LEU A 28 -12.22 -7.82 16.88
N HIS A 29 -11.08 -7.23 17.23
CA HIS A 29 -10.19 -6.55 16.28
C HIS A 29 -9.04 -7.48 15.95
N ILE A 30 -8.98 -7.90 14.69
CA ILE A 30 -7.85 -8.67 14.16
C ILE A 30 -7.06 -7.70 13.27
N GLU A 31 -5.85 -7.37 13.71
CA GLU A 31 -4.87 -6.67 12.88
C GLU A 31 -4.05 -7.71 12.13
N THR A 32 -3.99 -7.58 10.81
CA THR A 32 -3.15 -8.42 9.95
C THR A 32 -2.16 -7.54 9.23
N GLU A 33 -0.89 -7.96 9.22
CA GLU A 33 0.20 -7.28 8.51
C GLU A 33 0.17 -7.64 7.03
N HIS A 34 0.34 -6.63 6.18
CA HIS A 34 0.36 -6.76 4.73
C HIS A 34 1.40 -5.80 4.14
N TYR A 35 1.67 -5.96 2.85
CA TYR A 35 2.66 -5.15 2.14
C TYR A 35 2.10 -4.60 0.83
N LEU A 36 2.39 -3.33 0.58
CA LEU A 36 2.35 -2.74 -0.75
C LEU A 36 3.70 -2.96 -1.42
N HIS A 37 3.67 -3.44 -2.65
CA HIS A 37 4.86 -3.66 -3.46
C HIS A 37 4.83 -2.74 -4.67
N LEU A 38 5.91 -1.98 -4.88
CA LEU A 38 6.09 -1.15 -6.06
C LEU A 38 6.95 -1.91 -7.08
N TYR A 39 6.44 -2.04 -8.30
CA TYR A 39 7.12 -2.56 -9.47
C TYR A 39 7.19 -1.47 -10.55
N PRO A 40 7.99 -1.65 -11.62
CA PRO A 40 8.08 -0.65 -12.69
C PRO A 40 6.74 -0.33 -13.36
N ASP A 41 5.86 -1.32 -13.50
CA ASP A 41 4.60 -1.23 -14.25
C ASP A 41 3.35 -1.21 -13.36
N LYS A 42 3.49 -1.49 -12.06
CA LYS A 42 2.35 -1.66 -11.15
C LYS A 42 2.69 -1.47 -9.68
N ILE A 43 1.63 -1.33 -8.89
CA ILE A 43 1.65 -1.46 -7.44
C ILE A 43 0.71 -2.60 -7.06
N THR A 44 1.09 -3.44 -6.11
CA THR A 44 0.21 -4.52 -5.64
C THR A 44 -0.04 -4.42 -4.14
N ASP A 45 -1.30 -4.56 -3.73
CA ASP A 45 -1.67 -4.82 -2.34
C ASP A 45 -1.93 -6.35 -2.16
N SER A 46 -2.52 -6.78 -1.04
CA SER A 46 -2.78 -8.21 -0.79
C SER A 46 -3.95 -8.79 -1.61
N LEU A 47 -4.73 -7.96 -2.29
CA LEU A 47 -5.96 -8.32 -3.01
C LEU A 47 -6.04 -7.77 -4.44
N ARG A 48 -5.20 -6.80 -4.81
CA ARG A 48 -5.34 -5.95 -6.00
C ARG A 48 -3.98 -5.66 -6.63
N GLN A 49 -4.04 -5.39 -7.92
CA GLN A 49 -2.94 -4.79 -8.67
C GLN A 49 -3.45 -3.49 -9.30
N PHE A 50 -2.65 -2.44 -9.16
CA PHE A 50 -2.88 -1.13 -9.75
C PHE A 50 -1.82 -0.93 -10.83
N ASN A 51 -2.21 -0.78 -12.09
CA ASN A 51 -1.24 -0.40 -13.11
C ASN A 51 -0.69 0.99 -12.78
N ILE A 52 0.62 1.19 -12.95
CA ILE A 52 1.29 2.46 -12.60
C ILE A 52 0.66 3.65 -13.32
N LYS A 53 0.17 3.45 -14.55
CA LYS A 53 -0.52 4.47 -15.37
C LYS A 53 -1.85 4.92 -14.77
N ASP A 54 -2.48 4.06 -13.98
CA ASP A 54 -3.77 4.31 -13.34
C ASP A 54 -3.60 4.96 -11.96
N VAL A 55 -2.39 4.98 -11.41
CA VAL A 55 -2.05 5.70 -10.19
C VAL A 55 -1.73 7.15 -10.53
N ARG A 56 -2.54 8.08 -10.02
CA ARG A 56 -2.41 9.52 -10.27
C ARG A 56 -1.45 10.16 -9.28
N ASP A 57 -1.62 9.88 -8.00
CA ASP A 57 -0.81 10.47 -6.94
C ASP A 57 -0.87 9.64 -5.66
N MET A 58 0.00 9.97 -4.69
CA MET A 58 -0.02 9.41 -3.35
C MET A 58 0.12 10.50 -2.29
N THR A 59 -0.74 10.46 -1.28
CA THR A 59 -0.66 11.39 -0.15
C THR A 59 -0.50 10.64 1.17
N TYR A 60 0.28 11.21 2.09
CA TYR A 60 0.47 10.67 3.43
C TYR A 60 -0.06 11.63 4.48
N LYS A 61 -0.90 11.12 5.38
CA LYS A 61 -1.40 11.84 6.55
C LYS A 61 -0.94 11.12 7.83
N PRO A 62 0.06 11.65 8.55
CA PRO A 62 0.56 11.04 9.78
C PRO A 62 -0.48 11.10 10.91
N PHE A 63 -0.42 10.13 11.81
CA PHE A 63 -1.05 10.22 13.13
C PHE A 63 -0.18 11.04 14.07
N SER A 64 -0.81 11.74 15.02
CA SER A 64 -0.11 12.64 15.92
C SER A 64 1.04 11.94 16.64
N SER A 65 2.25 12.50 16.52
CA SER A 65 3.45 12.04 17.23
C SER A 65 3.85 10.57 17.01
N THR A 66 3.49 9.95 15.86
CA THR A 66 3.91 8.59 15.51
C THR A 66 4.32 8.48 14.04
N PRO A 67 5.13 7.47 13.65
CA PRO A 67 5.42 7.18 12.25
C PRO A 67 4.24 6.49 11.53
N LYS A 68 3.14 6.20 12.23
CA LYS A 68 1.94 5.60 11.66
C LYS A 68 1.08 6.65 10.98
N GLY A 69 0.25 6.25 10.03
CA GLY A 69 -0.70 7.16 9.41
C GLY A 69 -1.52 6.53 8.31
N PHE A 70 -2.21 7.38 7.54
CA PHE A 70 -2.89 6.95 6.34
C PHE A 70 -2.03 7.27 5.11
N LEU A 71 -1.73 6.24 4.32
CA LEU A 71 -1.27 6.38 2.95
C LEU A 71 -2.47 6.24 2.02
N TYR A 72 -2.68 7.23 1.15
CA TYR A 72 -3.72 7.23 0.14
C TYR A 72 -3.13 7.05 -1.24
N LEU A 73 -3.58 6.02 -1.97
CA LEU A 73 -3.36 5.87 -3.42
C LEU A 73 -4.54 6.52 -4.15
N HIS A 74 -4.28 7.61 -4.85
CA HIS A 74 -5.25 8.23 -5.74
C HIS A 74 -5.12 7.58 -7.11
N THR A 75 -6.16 6.89 -7.56
CA THR A 75 -6.19 6.18 -8.84
C THR A 75 -7.27 6.72 -9.78
N THR A 76 -7.28 6.28 -11.03
CA THR A 76 -8.36 6.54 -11.99
C THR A 76 -9.71 5.96 -11.54
N GLN A 77 -9.70 4.91 -10.72
CA GLN A 77 -10.89 4.18 -10.26
C GLN A 77 -11.36 4.60 -8.85
N GLY A 78 -10.64 5.50 -8.19
CA GLY A 78 -10.95 5.96 -6.84
C GLY A 78 -9.74 6.05 -5.93
N VAL A 79 -9.99 6.27 -4.63
CA VAL A 79 -8.95 6.41 -3.61
C VAL A 79 -8.90 5.17 -2.74
N PHE A 80 -7.71 4.61 -2.56
CA PHE A 80 -7.45 3.46 -1.70
C PHE A 80 -6.63 3.90 -0.50
N SER A 81 -7.08 3.60 0.70
CA SER A 81 -6.43 4.00 1.95
C SER A 81 -5.79 2.82 2.67
N TYR A 82 -4.57 3.01 3.16
CA TYR A 82 -3.81 2.02 3.91
C TYR A 82 -3.35 2.62 5.24
N VAL A 83 -3.53 1.89 6.34
CA VAL A 83 -2.97 2.26 7.64
C VAL A 83 -1.54 1.76 7.69
N VAL A 84 -0.58 2.65 7.52
CA VAL A 84 0.85 2.31 7.53
C VAL A 84 1.38 2.35 8.96
N THR A 85 2.26 1.41 9.29
CA THR A 85 2.92 1.30 10.60
C THR A 85 4.27 2.04 10.65
N THR A 86 4.81 2.35 9.47
CA THR A 86 6.07 3.06 9.25
C THR A 86 5.87 4.22 8.26
N SER A 87 6.82 5.15 8.22
CA SER A 87 6.77 6.31 7.31
C SER A 87 6.79 5.88 5.85
N PRO A 88 5.77 6.21 5.03
CA PRO A 88 5.69 5.81 3.63
C PRO A 88 6.42 6.74 2.67
N ILE A 89 7.13 7.73 3.18
CA ILE A 89 7.87 8.70 2.36
C ILE A 89 8.83 8.03 1.38
N PRO A 90 9.65 7.02 1.75
CA PRO A 90 10.54 6.35 0.79
C PRO A 90 9.78 5.69 -0.36
N PHE A 91 8.60 5.12 -0.08
CA PHE A 91 7.75 4.49 -1.08
C PHE A 91 7.16 5.51 -2.06
N ILE A 92 6.66 6.64 -1.54
CA ILE A 92 6.13 7.75 -2.34
C ILE A 92 7.21 8.34 -3.25
N GLU A 93 8.40 8.59 -2.70
CA GLU A 93 9.51 9.15 -3.49
C GLU A 93 9.99 8.17 -4.56
N LYS A 94 10.05 6.86 -4.25
CA LYS A 94 10.37 5.85 -5.25
C LYS A 94 9.33 5.81 -6.38
N TYR A 95 8.05 5.90 -6.05
CA TYR A 95 6.98 5.99 -7.05
C TYR A 95 7.15 7.21 -7.96
N LYS A 96 7.44 8.39 -7.40
CA LYS A 96 7.67 9.62 -8.18
C LYS A 96 8.86 9.49 -9.13
N GLN A 97 9.94 8.86 -8.69
CA GLN A 97 11.11 8.61 -9.54
C GLN A 97 10.78 7.77 -10.78
N TYR A 98 9.92 6.74 -10.64
CA TYR A 98 9.57 5.85 -11.76
C TYR A 98 8.47 6.41 -12.65
N LYS A 99 7.61 7.29 -12.14
CA LYS A 99 6.53 7.90 -12.93
C LYS A 99 7.01 8.98 -13.91
N ILE A 100 8.21 9.52 -13.72
CA ILE A 100 8.78 10.61 -14.54
C ILE A 100 9.42 10.08 -15.85
N VAL A 101 9.43 8.77 -16.07
CA VAL A 101 9.98 8.13 -17.29
C VAL A 101 8.87 7.75 -18.27
#